data_AF-A0A653JB04-F1
#
_entry.id   AF-A0A653JB04-F1
#
_cell.length_a   1.000
_cell.length_b   1.000
_cell.length_c   1.000
_cell.angle_alpha   90.00
_cell.angle_beta   90.00
_cell.angle_gamma   90.00
#
_symmetry.space_group_name_H-M   'P 1'
#
loop_
_entity.id
_entity.type
_entity.pdbx_description
1 polymer ?
#
loop_
_entity_poly.entity_id
_entity_poly.type
_entity_poly.pdbx_seq_one_letter_code
_entity_poly.pdbx_strand_id
1 'polypeptide(L)'
;MAERNSGMLAHGEWLDALRDLSLCCAVSACDETQDRVREINALLLVAPARSLIDGLRPIGATRIEALINAGACETAIMTMLEAGAGFLLSRGSDGQSLATVALPGSAHEASGAGASPTLALVGAMADALASTASGERMAARQRGLGRGHALH
;
A
#
# COMPACT_ATOMS: atom_id res chain seq x y z
N MET A 1 -1.64 23.83 25.09
CA MET A 1 -2.42 23.67 23.85
C MET A 1 -1.45 23.10 22.83
N ALA A 2 -1.42 21.77 22.68
CA ALA A 2 -0.45 21.10 21.80
C ALA A 2 -1.04 21.01 20.39
N GLU A 3 -0.38 21.63 19.42
CA GLU A 3 -0.68 21.51 18.00
C GLU A 3 -0.54 20.04 17.58
N ARG A 4 -1.67 19.39 17.28
CA ARG A 4 -1.67 18.09 16.60
C ARG A 4 -1.18 18.33 15.16
N ASN A 5 -0.01 17.79 14.83
CA ASN A 5 0.51 17.68 13.47
C ASN A 5 -0.58 17.11 12.54
N SER A 6 -1.20 17.98 11.75
CA SER A 6 -2.46 17.69 11.03
C SER A 6 -2.29 16.98 9.68
N GLY A 7 -1.16 16.30 9.45
CA GLY A 7 -0.83 15.67 8.16
C GLY A 7 -0.53 14.17 8.20
N MET A 8 -0.43 13.56 9.38
CA MET A 8 0.02 12.18 9.52
C MET A 8 -1.06 11.36 10.22
N LEU A 9 -1.55 10.30 9.57
CA LEU A 9 -2.54 9.41 10.17
C LEU A 9 -1.93 8.68 11.36
N ALA A 10 -2.74 8.39 12.38
CA ALA A 10 -2.28 7.48 13.41
C ALA A 10 -1.99 6.11 12.79
N HIS A 11 -0.97 5.40 13.28
CA HIS A 11 -0.55 4.14 12.66
C HIS A 11 -1.68 3.10 12.55
N GLY A 12 -2.58 3.06 13.53
CA GLY A 12 -3.77 2.19 13.47
C GLY A 12 -4.73 2.58 12.36
N GLU A 13 -5.06 3.87 12.24
CA GLU A 13 -5.96 4.40 11.21
C GLU A 13 -5.40 4.19 9.81
N TRP A 14 -4.09 4.40 9.63
CA TRP A 14 -3.42 4.14 8.35
C TRP A 14 -3.45 2.66 7.97
N LEU A 15 -3.22 1.76 8.94
CA LEU A 15 -3.29 0.31 8.73
C LEU A 15 -4.70 -0.15 8.37
N ASP A 16 -5.72 0.37 9.05
CA ASP A 16 -7.11 0.03 8.78
C ASP A 16 -7.52 0.54 7.39
N ALA A 17 -7.13 1.76 7.02
CA ALA A 17 -7.38 2.31 5.68
C ALA A 17 -6.72 1.50 4.55
N LEU A 18 -5.52 0.94 4.78
CA LEU A 18 -4.87 0.06 3.80
C LEU A 18 -5.64 -1.26 3.62
N ARG A 19 -6.11 -1.84 4.73
CA ARG A 19 -6.92 -3.08 4.68
C ARG A 19 -8.23 -2.85 3.97
N ASP A 20 -8.90 -1.75 4.28
CA ASP A 20 -10.15 -1.36 3.63
C ASP A 20 -9.93 -1.14 2.13
N LEU A 21 -8.85 -0.42 1.75
CA LEU A 21 -8.50 -0.22 0.35
C LEU A 21 -8.25 -1.54 -0.40
N SER A 22 -7.53 -2.49 0.22
CA SER A 22 -7.28 -3.81 -0.36
C SER A 22 -8.60 -4.54 -0.64
N LEU A 23 -9.51 -4.54 0.32
CA LEU A 23 -10.84 -5.15 0.18
C LEU A 23 -11.68 -4.44 -0.89
N CYS A 24 -11.69 -3.10 -0.92
CA CYS A 24 -12.38 -2.32 -1.92
C CYS A 24 -11.90 -2.67 -3.34
N CYS A 25 -10.59 -2.80 -3.56
CA CYS A 25 -10.05 -3.14 -4.89
C CYS A 25 -10.57 -4.48 -5.43
N ALA A 26 -10.81 -5.46 -4.57
CA ALA A 26 -11.32 -6.77 -4.96
C ALA A 26 -12.78 -6.75 -5.46
N VAL A 27 -13.56 -5.75 -5.03
CA VAL A 27 -14.97 -5.60 -5.39
C VAL A 27 -15.24 -4.41 -6.31
N SER A 28 -14.25 -3.54 -6.52
CA SER A 28 -14.37 -2.37 -7.38
C SER A 28 -14.54 -2.72 -8.85
N ALA A 29 -15.39 -1.96 -9.53
CA ALA A 29 -15.54 -1.97 -10.97
C ALA A 29 -14.43 -1.14 -11.66
N CYS A 30 -14.29 -1.32 -12.97
CA CYS A 30 -13.24 -0.65 -13.75
C CYS A 30 -13.33 0.88 -13.71
N ASP A 31 -14.53 1.45 -13.61
CA ASP A 31 -14.76 2.90 -13.52
C ASP A 31 -14.31 3.51 -12.18
N GLU A 32 -14.21 2.71 -11.13
CA GLU A 32 -13.69 3.12 -9.80
C GLU A 32 -12.16 3.07 -9.71
N THR A 33 -11.47 2.58 -10.76
CA THR A 33 -10.00 2.43 -10.78
C THR A 33 -9.29 3.73 -10.44
N GLN A 34 -9.76 4.86 -10.96
CA GLN A 34 -9.14 6.17 -10.73
C GLN A 34 -9.16 6.55 -9.25
N ASP A 35 -10.26 6.26 -8.55
CA ASP A 35 -10.42 6.59 -7.15
C ASP A 35 -9.51 5.73 -6.28
N ARG A 36 -9.39 4.43 -6.59
CA ARG A 36 -8.45 3.54 -5.88
C ARG A 36 -6.99 3.98 -6.06
N VAL A 37 -6.62 4.48 -7.24
CA VAL A 37 -5.28 5.04 -7.51
C VAL A 37 -5.03 6.32 -6.69
N ARG A 38 -6.03 7.20 -6.54
CA ARG A 38 -5.91 8.39 -5.69
C ARG A 38 -5.76 8.00 -4.22
N GLU A 39 -6.56 7.04 -3.76
CA GLU A 39 -6.55 6.59 -2.36
C GLU A 39 -5.21 5.98 -1.96
N ILE A 40 -4.64 5.06 -2.75
CA ILE A 40 -3.31 4.50 -2.42
C ILE A 40 -2.26 5.60 -2.37
N ASN A 41 -2.28 6.55 -3.31
CA ASN A 41 -1.31 7.64 -3.31
C ASN A 41 -1.47 8.55 -2.08
N ALA A 42 -2.71 8.84 -1.68
CA ALA A 42 -2.99 9.60 -0.47
C ALA A 42 -2.45 8.88 0.77
N LEU A 43 -2.65 7.57 0.88
CA LEU A 43 -2.11 6.77 1.98
C LEU A 43 -0.57 6.75 1.99
N LEU A 44 0.08 6.71 0.83
CA LEU A 44 1.54 6.84 0.75
C LEU A 44 2.04 8.23 1.18
N LEU A 45 1.29 9.30 0.91
CA LEU A 45 1.65 10.66 1.31
C LEU A 45 1.54 10.90 2.83
N VAL A 46 0.60 10.22 3.50
CA VAL A 46 0.33 10.41 4.94
C VAL A 46 0.85 9.26 5.82
N ALA A 47 1.72 8.41 5.26
CA ALA A 47 2.28 7.26 5.97
C ALA A 47 2.94 7.68 7.30
N PRO A 48 2.70 6.93 8.40
CA PRO A 48 3.14 7.33 9.74
C PRO A 48 4.66 7.27 9.95
N ALA A 49 5.37 6.56 9.07
CA ALA A 49 6.83 6.55 9.00
C ALA A 49 7.26 6.23 7.57
N ARG A 50 8.39 6.80 7.12
CA ARG A 50 8.90 6.57 5.76
C ARG A 50 9.29 5.10 5.53
N SER A 51 9.85 4.43 6.54
CA SER A 51 10.26 3.02 6.46
C SER A 51 9.11 2.07 6.15
N LEU A 52 7.87 2.45 6.50
CA LEU A 52 6.70 1.61 6.26
C LEU A 52 6.27 1.55 4.79
N ILE A 53 6.79 2.45 3.96
CA ILE A 53 6.54 2.50 2.52
C ILE A 53 7.82 2.25 1.72
N ASP A 54 8.81 1.60 2.32
CA ASP A 54 10.05 1.26 1.61
C ASP A 54 9.77 0.45 0.34
N GLY A 55 10.44 0.83 -0.76
CA GLY A 55 10.16 0.30 -2.09
C GLY A 55 8.99 0.97 -2.82
N LEU A 56 8.29 1.91 -2.18
CA LEU A 56 7.23 2.70 -2.81
C LEU A 56 7.48 4.21 -2.69
N ARG A 57 6.97 4.97 -3.66
CA ARG A 57 7.02 6.42 -3.65
C ARG A 57 5.70 7.05 -4.08
N PRO A 58 5.13 7.97 -3.27
CA PRO A 58 3.98 8.73 -3.69
C PRO A 58 4.31 9.66 -4.86
N ILE A 59 3.31 9.89 -5.70
CA ILE A 59 3.33 10.86 -6.80
C ILE A 59 2.74 12.18 -6.29
N GLY A 60 3.36 13.29 -6.68
CA GLY A 60 2.84 14.63 -6.35
C GLY A 60 1.46 14.89 -6.96
N ALA A 61 0.61 15.66 -6.26
CA ALA A 61 -0.80 15.88 -6.58
C ALA A 61 -1.06 16.27 -8.05
N THR A 62 -0.30 17.23 -8.58
CA THR A 62 -0.46 17.66 -9.98
C THR A 62 -0.13 16.54 -10.98
N ARG A 63 0.86 15.71 -10.66
CA ARG A 63 1.33 14.65 -11.55
C ARG A 63 0.38 13.45 -11.55
N ILE A 64 -0.17 13.08 -10.39
CA ILE A 64 -1.15 11.96 -10.33
C ILE A 64 -2.43 12.32 -11.07
N GLU A 65 -2.97 13.53 -10.91
CA GLU A 65 -4.16 13.96 -11.66
C GLU A 65 -3.89 14.04 -13.16
N ALA A 66 -2.70 14.49 -13.58
CA ALA A 66 -2.34 14.48 -14.99
C ALA A 66 -2.30 13.06 -15.58
N LEU A 67 -1.82 12.06 -14.83
CA LEU A 67 -1.81 10.66 -15.26
C LEU A 67 -3.22 10.07 -15.31
N ILE A 68 -4.04 10.34 -14.30
CA ILE A 68 -5.44 9.87 -14.24
C ILE A 68 -6.26 10.45 -15.39
N ASN A 69 -6.17 11.77 -15.63
CA ASN A 69 -6.90 12.45 -16.71
C ASN A 69 -6.45 11.98 -18.10
N ALA A 70 -5.23 11.46 -18.23
CA ALA A 70 -4.74 10.84 -19.46
C ALA A 70 -5.12 9.35 -19.60
N GLY A 71 -5.87 8.78 -18.65
CA GLY A 71 -6.20 7.34 -18.61
C GLY A 71 -5.00 6.44 -18.27
N ALA A 72 -3.91 7.01 -17.77
CA ALA A 72 -2.63 6.33 -17.55
C ALA A 72 -2.50 5.77 -16.12
N CYS A 73 -3.55 5.16 -15.59
CA CYS A 73 -3.58 4.63 -14.22
C CYS A 73 -2.54 3.54 -13.97
N GLU A 74 -2.34 2.62 -14.92
CA GLU A 74 -1.29 1.60 -14.84
C GLU A 74 0.10 2.24 -14.75
N THR A 75 0.34 3.31 -15.53
CA THR A 75 1.60 4.06 -15.47
C THR A 75 1.78 4.76 -14.13
N ALA A 76 0.71 5.32 -13.55
CA ALA A 76 0.76 5.91 -12.23
C ALA A 76 1.18 4.88 -11.18
N ILE A 77 0.56 3.71 -11.15
CA ILE A 77 0.91 2.65 -10.19
C ILE A 77 2.34 2.14 -10.40
N MET A 78 2.75 1.88 -11.65
CA MET A 78 4.12 1.46 -11.94
C MET A 78 5.15 2.53 -11.53
N THR A 79 4.81 3.81 -11.64
CA THR A 79 5.69 4.91 -11.19
C THR A 79 5.84 4.96 -9.67
N MET A 80 4.87 4.44 -8.93
CA MET A 80 4.95 4.36 -7.45
C MET A 80 5.88 3.24 -6.99
N LEU A 81 6.15 2.22 -7.82
CA LEU A 81 7.08 1.13 -7.50
C LEU A 81 8.53 1.64 -7.67
N GLU A 82 9.30 1.66 -6.59
CA GLU A 82 10.72 2.01 -6.63
C GLU A 82 11.62 0.79 -6.80
N ALA A 83 12.92 1.04 -6.96
CA ALA A 83 13.93 -0.02 -7.02
C ALA A 83 13.84 -0.94 -5.78
N GLY A 84 13.74 -2.24 -6.04
CA GLY A 84 13.64 -3.26 -5.00
C GLY A 84 12.22 -3.79 -4.77
N ALA A 85 11.18 -3.09 -5.23
CA ALA A 85 9.84 -3.68 -5.30
C ALA A 85 9.73 -4.61 -6.52
N GLY A 86 9.22 -5.82 -6.30
CA GLY A 86 8.90 -6.78 -7.35
C GLY A 86 7.40 -6.93 -7.50
N PHE A 87 6.94 -7.22 -8.72
CA PHE A 87 5.54 -7.60 -8.93
C PHE A 87 5.38 -8.66 -10.02
N LEU A 88 4.34 -9.46 -9.86
CA LEU A 88 3.81 -10.36 -10.88
C LEU A 88 2.38 -9.94 -11.19
N LEU A 89 2.02 -9.97 -12.46
CA LEU A 89 0.67 -9.67 -12.91
C LEU A 89 0.18 -10.84 -13.78
N SER A 90 -0.97 -11.38 -13.41
CA SER A 90 -1.69 -12.42 -14.15
C SER A 90 -3.06 -11.89 -14.54
N ARG A 91 -3.53 -12.25 -15.73
CA ARG A 91 -4.85 -11.86 -16.23
C ARG A 91 -5.61 -13.10 -16.67
N GLY A 92 -6.81 -13.27 -16.12
CA GLY A 92 -7.76 -14.32 -16.50
C GLY A 92 -8.48 -13.99 -17.80
N SER A 93 -9.02 -15.01 -18.47
CA SER A 93 -9.84 -14.84 -19.69
C SER A 93 -11.22 -14.24 -19.41
N ASP A 94 -11.64 -14.20 -18.14
CA ASP A 94 -12.86 -13.57 -17.64
C ASP A 94 -12.72 -12.06 -17.40
N GLY A 95 -11.54 -11.49 -17.70
CA GLY A 95 -11.24 -10.08 -17.49
C GLY A 95 -10.74 -9.74 -16.09
N GLN A 96 -10.76 -10.68 -15.15
CA GLN A 96 -10.18 -10.47 -13.82
C GLN A 96 -8.65 -10.47 -13.90
N SER A 97 -8.03 -9.70 -13.02
CA SER A 97 -6.57 -9.65 -12.88
C SER A 97 -6.18 -10.01 -11.46
N LEU A 98 -5.05 -10.68 -11.31
CA LEU A 98 -4.40 -10.99 -10.05
C LEU A 98 -3.00 -10.39 -10.11
N ALA A 99 -2.63 -9.62 -9.09
CA ALA A 99 -1.28 -9.12 -8.92
C ALA A 99 -0.70 -9.67 -7.63
N THR A 100 0.60 -9.91 -7.63
CA THR A 100 1.39 -10.23 -6.45
C THR A 100 2.50 -9.22 -6.34
N VAL A 101 2.70 -8.63 -5.16
CA VAL A 101 3.71 -7.59 -4.89
C VAL A 101 4.62 -8.06 -3.76
N ALA A 102 5.92 -7.87 -3.98
CA ALA A 102 6.97 -8.10 -3.00
C ALA A 102 7.64 -6.76 -2.68
N LEU A 103 7.53 -6.30 -1.44
CA LEU A 103 8.18 -5.06 -0.98
C LEU A 103 9.52 -5.37 -0.28
N PRO A 104 10.53 -4.48 -0.40
CA PRO A 104 11.78 -4.61 0.32
C PRO A 104 11.58 -4.80 1.82
N GLY A 105 12.31 -5.74 2.41
CA GLY A 105 12.25 -6.00 3.85
C GLY A 105 10.99 -6.74 4.32
N SER A 106 10.00 -6.96 3.45
CA SER A 106 8.88 -7.87 3.75
C SER A 106 9.33 -9.32 3.64
N ALA A 107 8.95 -10.13 4.62
CA ALA A 107 9.17 -11.58 4.58
C ALA A 107 8.16 -12.31 3.67
N HIS A 108 7.07 -11.64 3.29
CA HIS A 108 5.97 -12.24 2.54
C HIS A 108 5.58 -11.36 1.35
N GLU A 109 5.23 -12.01 0.26
CA GLU A 109 4.54 -11.39 -0.87
C GLU A 109 3.06 -11.26 -0.54
N ALA A 110 2.41 -10.23 -1.07
CA ALA A 110 0.97 -10.02 -0.93
C ALA A 110 0.30 -10.07 -2.29
N SER A 111 -0.92 -10.61 -2.36
CA SER A 111 -1.66 -10.74 -3.61
C SER A 111 -3.01 -10.03 -3.53
N GLY A 112 -3.39 -9.39 -4.64
CA GLY A 112 -4.64 -8.68 -4.80
C GLY A 112 -5.30 -9.03 -6.12
N ALA A 113 -6.62 -9.22 -6.09
CA ALA A 113 -7.43 -9.42 -7.28
C ALA A 113 -8.22 -8.14 -7.62
N GLY A 114 -8.65 -8.00 -8.86
CA GLY A 114 -9.55 -6.92 -9.25
C GLY A 114 -9.97 -6.99 -10.71
N ALA A 115 -10.98 -6.19 -11.07
CA ALA A 115 -11.53 -6.13 -12.42
C ALA A 115 -10.56 -5.54 -13.47
N SER A 116 -9.42 -4.99 -13.03
CA SER A 116 -8.35 -4.49 -13.90
C SER A 116 -6.98 -4.77 -13.27
N PRO A 117 -5.89 -4.77 -14.07
CA PRO A 117 -4.54 -4.87 -13.52
C PRO A 117 -4.20 -3.82 -12.50
N THR A 118 -4.70 -2.60 -12.71
CA THR A 118 -4.46 -1.48 -11.79
C THR A 118 -5.10 -1.78 -10.44
N LEU A 119 -6.37 -2.22 -10.43
CA LEU A 119 -7.05 -2.58 -9.18
C LEU A 119 -6.35 -3.73 -8.46
N ALA A 120 -5.95 -4.77 -9.20
CA ALA A 120 -5.22 -5.89 -8.64
C ALA A 120 -3.88 -5.45 -8.01
N LEU A 121 -3.11 -4.60 -8.70
CA LEU A 121 -1.86 -4.04 -8.18
C LEU A 121 -2.08 -3.15 -6.96
N VAL A 122 -3.07 -2.26 -6.99
CA VAL A 122 -3.38 -1.40 -5.83
C VAL A 122 -3.75 -2.24 -4.61
N GLY A 123 -4.59 -3.26 -4.79
CA GLY A 123 -4.97 -4.18 -3.71
C GLY A 123 -3.76 -4.93 -3.15
N ALA A 124 -2.91 -5.47 -4.03
CA ALA A 124 -1.68 -6.16 -3.62
C ALA A 124 -0.69 -5.23 -2.89
N MET A 125 -0.52 -3.99 -3.36
CA MET A 125 0.31 -2.98 -2.69
C MET A 125 -0.24 -2.62 -1.30
N ALA A 126 -1.55 -2.40 -1.19
CA ALA A 126 -2.19 -2.06 0.07
C ALA A 126 -2.03 -3.19 1.10
N ASP A 127 -2.21 -4.44 0.67
CA ASP A 127 -2.05 -5.62 1.52
C ASP A 127 -0.57 -5.85 1.92
N ALA A 128 0.38 -5.64 1.00
CA ALA A 128 1.82 -5.72 1.29
C ALA A 128 2.24 -4.70 2.37
N LEU A 129 1.74 -3.46 2.26
CA LEU A 129 1.98 -2.40 3.23
C LEU A 129 1.37 -2.74 4.60
N ALA A 130 0.12 -3.19 4.62
CA ALA A 130 -0.57 -3.57 5.84
C ALA A 130 0.13 -4.73 6.58
N SER A 131 0.62 -5.71 5.82
CA SER A 131 1.37 -6.86 6.32
C SER A 131 2.72 -6.45 6.91
N THR A 132 3.47 -5.59 6.19
CA THR A 132 4.77 -5.07 6.65
C THR A 132 4.61 -4.29 7.96
N ALA A 133 3.63 -3.38 8.02
CA ALA A 133 3.36 -2.58 9.21
C ALA A 133 2.93 -3.41 10.43
N SER A 134 2.14 -4.46 10.20
CA SER A 134 1.74 -5.40 11.24
C SER A 134 2.95 -6.20 11.78
N GLY A 135 3.84 -6.63 10.88
CA GLY A 135 5.07 -7.34 11.23
C GLY A 135 6.02 -6.51 12.09
N GLU A 136 6.24 -5.23 11.73
CA GLU A 136 7.07 -4.33 12.52
C GLU A 136 6.55 -4.12 13.95
N ARG A 137 5.22 -3.98 14.12
CA ARG A 137 4.59 -3.86 15.45
C ARG A 137 4.81 -5.10 16.30
N MET A 138 4.66 -6.29 15.72
CA MET A 138 4.89 -7.54 16.44
C MET A 138 6.35 -7.68 16.86
N ALA A 139 7.29 -7.39 15.95
CA ALA A 139 8.72 -7.42 16.24
C ALA A 139 9.09 -6.39 17.32
N ALA A 140 8.55 -5.17 17.28
CA ALA A 140 8.76 -4.16 18.31
C ALA A 140 8.24 -4.59 19.68
N ARG A 141 7.05 -5.22 19.73
CA ARG A 141 6.46 -5.74 20.97
C ARG A 141 7.31 -6.86 21.58
N GLN A 142 7.81 -7.79 20.76
CA GLN A 142 8.69 -8.87 21.22
C GLN A 142 10.04 -8.34 21.76
N ARG A 143 10.63 -7.34 21.10
CA ARG A 143 11.86 -6.68 21.59
C ARG A 143 11.67 -5.95 22.92
N GLY A 144 10.49 -5.37 23.16
CA GLY A 144 10.16 -4.72 24.44
C GLY A 144 10.02 -5.68 25.62
N LEU A 145 9.52 -6.89 25.37
CA LEU A 145 9.35 -7.94 26.39
C LEU A 145 10.66 -8.65 26.75
N GLY A 146 11.60 -8.78 25.81
CA GLY A 146 12.89 -9.46 26.04
C GLY A 146 13.91 -8.67 26.88
N ARG A 147 13.74 -7.35 27.05
CA ARG A 147 14.66 -6.51 27.84
C ARG A 147 14.40 -6.51 29.35
N GLY A 148 13.29 -7.10 29.81
CA GLY A 148 12.90 -7.12 31.23
C GLY A 148 13.43 -8.29 32.07
N HIS A 149 14.18 -9.24 31.48
CA HIS A 149 14.52 -10.52 32.14
C HIS A 149 16.01 -10.75 32.39
N ALA A 150 16.87 -9.74 32.22
CA ALA A 150 18.31 -9.84 32.44
C ALA A 150 18.78 -9.05 33.68
N LEU A 151 18.14 -9.28 34.83
CA LEU A 151 18.66 -8.92 36.15
C LEU A 151 18.11 -9.94 37.14
N HIS A 152 18.83 -11.05 37.37
CA HIS A 152 18.93 -11.75 38.65
C HIS A 152 20.00 -12.83 38.59
#